data_AF-A0A934TIA3-F1
#
_entry.id   AF-A0A934TIA3-F1
#
_cell.length_a   1.000
_cell.length_b   1.000
_cell.length_c   1.000
_cell.angle_alpha   90.00
_cell.angle_beta   90.00
_cell.angle_gamma   90.00
#
_symmetry.space_group_name_H-M   'P 1'
#
loop_
_entity.id
_entity.type
_entity.pdbx_description
1 polymer ?
#
loop_
_entity_poly.entity_id
_entity_poly.type
_entity_poly.pdbx_seq_one_letter_code
_entity_poly.pdbx_strand_id
1 'polypeptide(L)'
;MGALKIDCYCNETQMEKIISMVTKHLNESDRTEVSDFDDVIGDVRVCAEFESYMDSVVLKAAEVLDDDWDLLDEDSAVLSSRLRAVLEEYNRNDKEVLYQAHHILKDRLF
;
A
#
# COMPACT_ATOMS: atom_id res chain seq x y z
N MET A 1 29.87 -12.81 6.17
CA MET A 1 28.72 -11.95 5.81
C MET A 1 28.31 -11.21 7.06
N GLY A 2 28.72 -9.95 7.20
CA GLY A 2 28.28 -9.12 8.32
C GLY A 2 26.84 -8.72 8.07
N ALA A 3 25.93 -9.05 8.99
CA ALA A 3 24.58 -8.55 8.93
C ALA A 3 24.64 -7.03 9.16
N LEU A 4 24.22 -6.24 8.16
CA LEU A 4 24.01 -4.82 8.35
C LEU A 4 22.85 -4.69 9.34
N LYS A 5 23.15 -4.22 10.55
CA LYS A 5 22.13 -3.92 11.54
C LYS A 5 21.57 -2.55 11.16
N ILE A 6 20.45 -2.57 10.45
CA ILE A 6 19.68 -1.35 10.15
C ILE A 6 18.93 -1.06 11.44
N ASP A 7 19.32 0.01 12.14
CA ASP A 7 18.60 0.49 13.31
C ASP A 7 17.45 1.38 12.82
N CYS A 8 16.27 0.77 12.69
CA CYS A 8 15.03 1.45 12.31
C CYS A 8 14.48 2.25 13.51
N TYR A 9 14.03 3.48 13.26
CA TYR A 9 13.38 4.32 14.26
C TYR A 9 11.95 3.85 14.56
N CYS A 10 11.22 3.39 13.53
CA CYS A 10 9.92 2.76 13.70
C CYS A 10 10.10 1.32 14.19
N ASN A 11 9.42 0.98 15.29
CA ASN A 11 9.36 -0.42 15.73
C ASN A 11 8.38 -1.22 14.86
N GLU A 12 8.51 -2.55 14.89
CA GLU A 12 7.67 -3.46 14.10
C GLU A 12 6.17 -3.27 14.37
N THR A 13 5.77 -2.96 15.61
CA THR A 13 4.37 -2.74 15.95
C THR A 13 3.80 -1.47 15.28
N GLN A 14 4.57 -0.40 15.19
CA GLN A 14 4.18 0.81 14.44
C GLN A 14 4.05 0.50 12.96
N MET A 15 5.02 -0.23 12.39
CA MET A 15 5.03 -0.63 10.98
C MET A 15 3.80 -1.50 10.64
N GLU A 16 3.50 -2.50 11.46
CA GLU A 16 2.31 -3.36 11.30
C GLU A 16 1.00 -2.57 11.39
N LYS A 17 0.93 -1.60 12.31
CA LYS A 17 -0.25 -0.74 12.46
C LYS A 17 -0.49 0.09 11.21
N ILE A 18 0.56 0.70 10.65
CA ILE A 18 0.47 1.50 9.41
C ILE A 18 0.00 0.61 8.26
N ILE A 19 0.63 -0.54 8.07
CA ILE A 19 0.25 -1.50 7.02
C ILE A 19 -1.22 -1.89 7.18
N SER A 20 -1.66 -2.24 8.40
CA SER A 20 -3.04 -2.62 8.67
C SER A 20 -4.03 -1.49 8.34
N MET A 21 -3.69 -0.23 8.62
CA MET A 21 -4.53 0.91 8.29
C MET A 21 -4.62 1.14 6.78
N VAL A 22 -3.50 1.05 6.06
CA VAL A 22 -3.49 1.16 4.59
C VAL A 22 -4.31 0.03 3.97
N THR A 23 -4.10 -1.22 4.40
CA THR A 23 -4.88 -2.37 3.93
C THR A 23 -6.37 -2.20 4.21
N LYS A 24 -6.73 -1.69 5.40
CA LYS A 24 -8.13 -1.42 5.74
C LYS A 24 -8.73 -0.36 4.82
N HIS A 25 -8.03 0.75 4.62
CA HIS A 25 -8.48 1.82 3.73
C HIS A 25 -8.69 1.32 2.30
N LEU A 26 -7.75 0.53 1.76
CA LEU A 26 -7.87 -0.07 0.42
C LEU A 26 -9.08 -1.01 0.27
N ASN A 27 -9.48 -1.69 1.35
CA ASN A 27 -10.62 -2.62 1.34
C ASN A 27 -11.97 -1.93 1.57
N GLU A 28 -11.98 -0.76 2.21
CA GLU A 28 -13.20 -0.02 2.56
C GLU A 28 -13.54 1.07 1.52
N SER A 29 -12.54 1.62 0.83
CA SER A 29 -12.72 2.65 -0.20
C SER A 29 -13.05 2.03 -1.57
N ASP A 30 -13.88 2.70 -2.37
CA ASP A 30 -14.01 2.39 -3.79
C ASP A 30 -12.68 2.73 -4.49
N ARG A 31 -12.21 1.92 -5.44
CA ARG A 31 -10.94 2.17 -6.17
C ARG A 31 -10.91 3.53 -6.86
N THR A 32 -12.07 4.05 -7.26
CA THR A 32 -12.18 5.41 -7.82
C THR A 32 -12.02 6.51 -6.78
N GLU A 33 -12.22 6.19 -5.49
CA GLU A 33 -12.01 7.07 -4.33
C GLU A 33 -10.59 6.94 -3.75
N VAL A 34 -9.86 5.86 -4.10
CA VAL A 34 -8.42 5.67 -3.79
C VAL A 34 -7.52 6.60 -4.63
N SER A 35 -8.09 7.50 -5.44
CA SER A 35 -7.33 8.42 -6.29
C SER A 35 -6.34 9.29 -5.50
N ASP A 36 -6.63 9.60 -4.23
CA ASP A 36 -5.80 10.49 -3.41
C ASP A 36 -5.71 10.00 -1.96
N PHE A 37 -5.16 8.79 -1.72
CA PHE A 37 -4.77 8.41 -0.37
C PHE A 37 -3.48 9.16 -0.01
N ASP A 38 -3.59 10.40 0.49
CA ASP A 38 -2.51 11.21 1.08
C ASP A 38 -2.85 11.45 2.55
N ASP A 39 -2.59 10.43 3.38
CA ASP A 39 -2.88 10.46 4.81
C ASP A 39 -1.58 10.45 5.63
N VAL A 40 -1.63 11.22 6.72
CA VAL A 40 -0.59 11.21 7.77
C VAL A 40 -1.10 10.32 8.90
N ILE A 41 -0.43 9.18 9.10
CA ILE A 41 -0.74 8.20 10.14
C ILE A 41 0.37 8.24 11.19
N GLY A 42 0.18 9.04 12.24
CA GLY A 42 1.25 9.30 13.19
C GLY A 42 2.35 10.12 12.52
N ASP A 43 3.58 9.62 12.55
CA ASP A 43 4.75 10.29 11.98
C ASP A 43 5.06 9.79 10.56
N VAL A 44 4.08 9.17 9.90
CA VAL A 44 4.25 8.52 8.60
C VAL A 44 3.28 9.10 7.60
N ARG A 45 3.81 9.54 6.47
CA ARG A 45 3.04 9.98 5.30
C ARG A 45 3.02 8.87 4.27
N VAL A 46 1.83 8.45 3.87
CA VAL A 46 1.66 7.46 2.79
C VAL A 46 0.82 8.08 1.68
N CYS A 47 1.36 8.04 0.47
CA CYS A 47 0.71 8.49 -0.74
C CYS A 47 0.51 7.31 -1.71
N ALA A 48 -0.74 6.95 -1.98
CA ALA A 48 -1.11 5.97 -3.00
C ALA A 48 -2.19 6.53 -3.93
N GLU A 49 -2.08 6.22 -5.22
CA GLU A 49 -2.96 6.74 -6.27
C GLU A 49 -3.44 5.59 -7.16
N PHE A 50 -4.69 5.66 -7.62
CA PHE A 50 -5.20 4.78 -8.66
C PHE A 50 -4.77 5.27 -10.06
N GLU A 51 -3.89 4.51 -10.72
CA GLU A 51 -3.48 4.77 -12.09
C GLU A 51 -4.48 4.17 -13.08
N SER A 52 -5.36 5.02 -13.62
CA SER A 52 -6.43 4.61 -14.54
C SER A 52 -5.93 3.92 -15.81
N TYR A 53 -4.74 4.25 -16.28
CA TYR A 53 -4.15 3.62 -17.47
C TYR A 53 -3.74 2.17 -17.22
N MET A 54 -3.18 1.89 -16.03
CA MET A 54 -2.76 0.55 -15.64
C MET A 54 -3.86 -0.24 -14.93
N ASP A 55 -4.97 0.42 -14.61
CA ASP A 55 -6.06 -0.11 -13.81
C ASP A 55 -5.52 -0.73 -12.51
N SER A 56 -4.69 0.03 -11.80
CA SER A 56 -3.96 -0.42 -10.61
C SER A 56 -3.70 0.69 -9.62
N VAL A 57 -3.74 0.38 -8.32
CA VAL A 57 -3.31 1.28 -7.25
C VAL A 57 -1.79 1.21 -7.10
N VAL A 58 -1.11 2.36 -7.12
CA VAL A 58 0.35 2.49 -7.10
C VAL A 58 0.79 3.35 -5.92
N LEU A 59 1.85 2.92 -5.22
CA LEU A 59 2.48 3.71 -4.16
C LEU A 59 3.31 4.83 -4.79
N LYS A 60 2.99 6.10 -4.47
CA LYS A 60 3.76 7.27 -4.91
C LYS A 60 4.82 7.66 -3.89
N ALA A 61 4.47 7.66 -2.60
CA ALA A 61 5.40 7.97 -1.52
C ALA A 61 5.03 7.17 -0.26
N ALA A 62 6.04 6.82 0.54
CA ALA A 62 5.86 6.32 1.89
C ALA A 62 7.05 6.79 2.71
N GLU A 63 6.81 7.83 3.50
CA GLU A 63 7.82 8.63 4.18
C GLU A 63 7.58 8.51 5.69
N VAL A 64 8.59 8.07 6.42
CA VAL A 64 8.63 8.10 7.88
C VAL A 64 9.40 9.36 8.27
N LEU A 65 8.76 10.21 9.04
CA LEU A 65 9.32 11.47 9.51
C LEU A 65 9.61 11.36 11.01
N ASP A 66 10.62 12.08 11.49
CA ASP A 66 10.84 12.24 12.92
C ASP A 66 10.05 13.45 13.50
N ASP A 67 10.25 13.73 14.79
CA ASP A 67 9.58 14.83 15.49
C ASP A 67 9.91 16.22 14.89
N ASP A 68 11.05 16.34 14.20
CA ASP A 68 11.51 17.56 13.53
C ASP A 68 11.06 17.62 12.05
N TRP A 69 10.25 16.63 11.61
CA TRP A 69 9.79 16.44 10.23
C TRP A 69 10.89 16.08 9.23
N ASP A 70 12.03 15.59 9.70
CA ASP A 70 13.11 15.10 8.86
C ASP A 70 12.82 13.67 8.39
N LEU A 71 13.13 13.38 7.12
CA LEU A 71 12.91 12.08 6.51
C LEU A 71 13.89 11.03 7.05
N LEU A 72 13.34 9.93 7.54
CA LEU A 72 14.09 8.75 7.94
C LEU A 72 14.18 7.79 6.76
N ASP A 73 15.26 7.90 5.98
CA ASP A 73 15.46 7.19 4.71
C ASP A 73 15.37 5.66 4.86
N GLU A 74 16.00 5.09 5.90
CA GLU A 74 16.02 3.65 6.13
C GLU A 74 14.62 3.10 6.44
N ASP A 75 13.90 3.74 7.36
CA ASP A 75 12.54 3.37 7.74
C ASP A 75 11.56 3.54 6.57
N SER A 76 11.69 4.64 5.83
CA SER A 76 10.89 4.93 4.64
C SER A 76 11.11 3.90 3.54
N ALA A 77 12.34 3.44 3.34
CA ALA A 77 12.66 2.38 2.39
C ALA A 77 12.03 1.04 2.80
N VAL A 78 12.10 0.68 4.08
CA VAL A 78 11.47 -0.54 4.61
C VAL A 78 9.95 -0.48 4.46
N LEU A 79 9.33 0.63 4.86
CA LEU A 79 7.90 0.85 4.73
C LEU A 79 7.45 0.77 3.26
N SER A 80 8.16 1.48 2.37
CA SER A 80 7.91 1.45 0.93
C SER A 80 7.95 0.04 0.37
N SER A 81 8.95 -0.76 0.75
CA SER A 81 9.06 -2.15 0.29
C SER A 81 7.90 -3.02 0.77
N ARG A 82 7.44 -2.84 2.00
CA ARG A 82 6.33 -3.62 2.57
C ARG A 82 4.98 -3.22 1.95
N LEU A 83 4.73 -1.92 1.81
CA LEU A 83 3.50 -1.41 1.21
C LEU A 83 3.38 -1.77 -0.29
N ARG A 84 4.49 -1.81 -1.03
CA ARG A 84 4.48 -2.29 -2.42
C ARG A 84 3.98 -3.72 -2.53
N ALA A 85 4.45 -4.63 -1.66
CA ALA A 85 3.98 -6.01 -1.65
C ALA A 85 2.47 -6.11 -1.38
N VAL A 86 1.96 -5.30 -0.45
CA VAL A 86 0.52 -5.22 -0.13
C VAL A 86 -0.30 -4.74 -1.33
N LEU A 87 0.15 -3.69 -2.03
CA LEU A 87 -0.52 -3.18 -3.22
C LEU A 87 -0.46 -4.16 -4.39
N GLU A 88 0.65 -4.88 -4.57
CA GLU A 88 0.77 -5.92 -5.59
C GLU A 88 -0.22 -7.06 -5.35
N GLU A 89 -0.41 -7.48 -4.10
CA GLU A 89 -1.41 -8.47 -3.72
C GLU A 89 -2.84 -7.95 -3.95
N TYR A 90 -3.13 -6.72 -3.50
CA TYR A 90 -4.42 -6.07 -3.71
C TYR A 90 -4.81 -6.01 -5.19
N ASN A 91 -3.91 -5.50 -6.04
CA ASN A 91 -4.14 -5.40 -7.48
C ASN A 91 -4.30 -6.77 -8.17
N ARG A 92 -3.63 -7.82 -7.66
CA ARG A 92 -3.76 -9.18 -8.19
C ARG A 92 -5.11 -9.78 -7.85
N ASN A 93 -5.51 -9.69 -6.59
CA ASN A 93 -6.78 -10.22 -6.11
C ASN A 93 -7.95 -9.60 -6.87
N ASP A 94 -7.91 -8.28 -7.10
CA ASP A 94 -8.93 -7.60 -7.90
C ASP A 94 -9.02 -8.15 -9.33
N LYS A 95 -7.88 -8.29 -10.02
CA LYS A 95 -7.84 -8.86 -11.39
C LYS A 95 -8.41 -10.27 -11.43
N GLU A 96 -8.14 -11.09 -10.42
CA GLU A 96 -8.70 -12.43 -10.31
C GLU A 96 -10.22 -12.41 -10.09
N VAL A 97 -10.73 -11.53 -9.24
CA VAL A 97 -12.18 -11.36 -9.01
C VAL A 97 -12.89 -10.95 -10.29
N LEU A 98 -12.36 -9.97 -11.02
CA LEU A 98 -12.91 -9.53 -12.31
C LEU A 98 -12.91 -10.66 -13.34
N TYR A 99 -11.83 -11.43 -13.41
CA TYR A 99 -11.73 -12.58 -14.30
C TYR A 99 -12.80 -13.64 -13.97
N GLN A 100 -12.95 -13.99 -12.69
CA GLN A 100 -13.96 -14.96 -12.24
C GLN A 100 -15.39 -14.46 -12.52
N ALA A 101 -15.69 -13.19 -12.26
CA ALA A 101 -16.99 -12.59 -12.55
C ALA A 101 -17.32 -12.66 -14.05
N HIS A 102 -16.34 -12.38 -14.90
CA HIS A 102 -16.50 -12.45 -16.35
C HIS A 102 -16.73 -13.90 -16.84
N HIS A 103 -16.08 -14.89 -16.21
CA HIS A 103 -16.31 -16.30 -16.51
C HIS A 103 -17.74 -16.73 -16.17
N ILE A 104 -18.26 -16.34 -15.00
CA ILE A 104 -19.64 -16.66 -14.58
C ILE A 104 -20.66 -16.04 -15.54
N LEU A 105 -20.44 -14.80 -15.99
CA LEU A 105 -21.33 -14.15 -16.96
C LEU A 105 -21.35 -14.88 -18.30
N LYS A 106 -20.18 -15.35 -18.76
CA LYS A 106 -20.08 -16.17 -19.99
C LYS A 106 -20.78 -17.50 -19.84
N ASP A 107 -20.61 -18.20 -18.71
CA ASP A 107 -21.27 -19.49 -18.46
C ASP A 107 -22.80 -19.39 -18.38
N ARG A 108 -23.37 -18.21 -18.10
CA ARG A 108 -24.82 -17.98 -18.08
C ARG A 108 -25.41 -17.58 -19.44
N LEU A 109 -24.58 -17.19 -20.40
CA LEU A 109 -24.99 -16.77 -21.74
C LEU A 109 -24.94 -17.92 -22.77
N PHE A 110 -24.50 -19.10 -22.35
CA PHE A 110 -24.53 -20.36 -23.09
C PHE A 110 -25.37 -21.40 -22.34
#